data_AF-A0A7K7GZ54-F1
#
_entry.id   AF-A0A7K7GZ54-F1
#
_cell.length_a   1.000
_cell.length_b   1.000
_cell.length_c   1.000
_cell.angle_alpha   90.00
_cell.angle_beta   90.00
_cell.angle_gamma   90.00
#
_symmetry.space_group_name_H-M   'P 1'
#
loop_
_entity.id
_entity.type
_entity.pdbx_description
1 polymer ?
#
loop_
_entity_poly.entity_id
_entity_poly.type
_entity_poly.pdbx_seq_one_letter_code
_entity_poly.pdbx_strand_id
1 'polypeptide(L)'
;LALYFHIGEREEKCIIEDIPSDTLVVGNYKVQRWDIHKHDFLESAPGLGMFVTVTSPTGEVLLSKLYGPQGTFSFTSYLSGEHIICFQSNSTRFAVTAGSKLRIHLDIRVGEHFLDESSIQAKDKVNEVNVRLEHLIEQIHHVTREQDYEREREEKFRKTSEETNSNILWWAIVQTLILISVGIWQIKSLRDFFISKKLV
;
A
#
# COMPACT_ATOMS: atom_id res chain seq x y z
N LEU A 1 -4.10 -9.38 4.42
CA LEU A 1 -4.75 -8.07 4.67
C LEU A 1 -6.26 -8.26 4.59
N ALA A 2 -7.01 -7.90 5.64
CA ALA A 2 -8.48 -8.00 5.64
C ALA A 2 -9.11 -6.63 5.91
N LEU A 3 -10.00 -6.19 5.02
CA LEU A 3 -10.65 -4.88 5.09
C LEU A 3 -12.07 -4.92 4.50
N TYR A 4 -12.87 -3.90 4.80
CA TYR A 4 -14.14 -3.70 4.13
C TYR A 4 -14.32 -2.25 3.70
N PHE A 5 -15.03 -2.04 2.60
CA PHE A 5 -15.37 -0.72 2.08
C PHE A 5 -16.75 -0.72 1.44
N HIS A 6 -17.31 0.48 1.29
CA HIS A 6 -18.60 0.68 0.65
C HIS A 6 -18.43 1.20 -0.78
N ILE A 7 -19.19 0.62 -1.71
CA ILE A 7 -19.31 1.08 -3.10
C ILE A 7 -20.77 1.39 -3.42
N GLY A 8 -20.98 2.43 -4.24
CA GLY A 8 -22.25 2.70 -4.89
C GLY A 8 -22.51 1.78 -6.08
N GLU A 9 -23.72 1.84 -6.64
CA GLU A 9 -24.03 1.17 -7.90
C GLU A 9 -23.23 1.79 -9.05
N ARG A 10 -22.58 0.95 -9.85
CA ARG A 10 -21.68 1.32 -10.98
C ARG A 10 -20.46 2.15 -10.62
N GLU A 11 -20.27 2.49 -9.34
CA GLU A 11 -19.04 3.07 -8.85
C GLU A 11 -17.95 2.01 -8.87
N GLU A 12 -16.79 2.37 -9.42
CA GLU A 12 -15.58 1.58 -9.31
C GLU A 12 -14.78 2.07 -8.10
N LYS A 13 -14.34 1.14 -7.25
CA LYS A 13 -13.37 1.44 -6.20
C LYS A 13 -12.16 0.54 -6.30
N CYS A 14 -11.00 1.16 -6.15
CA CYS A 14 -9.71 0.49 -6.28
C CYS A 14 -8.91 0.58 -4.99
N ILE A 15 -8.08 -0.43 -4.78
CA ILE A 15 -7.09 -0.50 -3.70
C ILE A 15 -5.73 -0.66 -4.38
N ILE A 16 -4.73 0.03 -3.84
CA ILE A 16 -3.36 0.00 -4.34
C ILE A 16 -2.55 -0.79 -3.32
N GLU A 17 -1.88 -1.84 -3.77
CA GLU A 17 -1.01 -2.68 -2.95
C GLU A 17 0.38 -2.74 -3.58
N ASP A 18 1.42 -2.59 -2.77
CA ASP A 18 2.80 -2.77 -3.21
C ASP A 18 3.16 -4.27 -3.11
N ILE A 19 3.44 -4.89 -4.26
CA ILE A 19 3.60 -6.34 -4.39
C ILE A 19 4.97 -6.61 -5.01
N PRO A 20 5.79 -7.50 -4.42
CA PRO A 20 7.08 -7.88 -5.00
C PRO A 20 6.91 -8.69 -6.29
N SER A 21 7.96 -8.71 -7.12
CA SER A 21 7.98 -9.52 -8.35
C SER A 21 7.88 -11.03 -8.05
N ASP A 22 7.42 -11.79 -9.04
CA ASP A 22 7.26 -13.24 -9.02
C ASP A 22 6.46 -13.79 -7.83
N THR A 23 5.45 -13.04 -7.40
CA THR A 23 4.65 -13.37 -6.21
C THR A 23 3.19 -13.66 -6.58
N LEU A 24 2.70 -14.82 -6.14
CA LEU A 24 1.28 -15.19 -6.27
C LEU A 24 0.44 -14.44 -5.23
N VAL A 25 -0.65 -13.85 -5.68
CA VAL A 25 -1.61 -13.12 -4.86
C VAL A 25 -2.99 -13.73 -5.03
N VAL A 26 -3.65 -13.99 -3.90
CA VAL A 26 -5.01 -14.54 -3.85
C VAL A 26 -5.87 -13.60 -3.04
N GLY A 27 -6.96 -13.11 -3.65
CA GLY A 27 -7.95 -12.27 -3.01
C GLY A 27 -9.29 -12.98 -2.90
N ASN A 28 -9.82 -13.07 -1.68
CA ASN A 28 -11.18 -13.51 -1.41
C ASN A 28 -12.04 -12.28 -1.13
N TYR A 29 -13.21 -12.19 -1.77
CA TYR A 29 -14.14 -11.12 -1.48
C TYR A 29 -15.57 -11.63 -1.29
N LYS A 30 -16.34 -10.91 -0.47
CA LYS A 30 -17.79 -11.09 -0.32
C LYS A 30 -18.50 -9.74 -0.38
N VAL A 31 -19.64 -9.70 -1.05
CA VAL A 31 -20.46 -8.50 -1.21
C VAL A 31 -21.73 -8.64 -0.38
N GLN A 32 -22.01 -7.65 0.45
CA GLN A 32 -23.25 -7.52 1.20
C GLN A 32 -24.04 -6.31 0.72
N ARG A 33 -25.37 -6.43 0.68
CA ARG A 33 -26.28 -5.35 0.28
C ARG A 33 -26.97 -4.78 1.51
N TRP A 34 -27.08 -3.45 1.56
CA TRP A 34 -27.89 -2.77 2.58
C TRP A 34 -29.38 -3.11 2.42
N ASP A 35 -30.01 -3.56 3.49
CA ASP A 35 -31.46 -3.78 3.56
C ASP A 35 -32.12 -2.71 4.44
N ILE A 36 -33.06 -1.96 3.85
CA ILE A 36 -33.74 -0.85 4.52
C ILE A 36 -34.69 -1.36 5.62
N HIS A 37 -35.28 -2.54 5.49
CA HIS A 37 -36.24 -3.05 6.47
C HIS A 37 -35.53 -3.58 7.72
N LYS A 38 -34.40 -4.28 7.53
CA LYS A 38 -33.60 -4.81 8.64
C LYS A 38 -32.55 -3.85 9.18
N HIS A 39 -32.32 -2.72 8.50
CA HIS A 39 -31.25 -1.76 8.82
C HIS A 39 -29.87 -2.43 8.97
N ASP A 40 -29.60 -3.43 8.13
CA ASP A 40 -28.37 -4.23 8.19
C ASP A 40 -27.89 -4.66 6.79
N PHE A 41 -26.63 -5.08 6.70
CA PHE A 41 -25.99 -5.62 5.50
C PHE A 41 -26.21 -7.13 5.41
N LEU A 42 -27.08 -7.55 4.50
CA LEU A 42 -27.38 -8.95 4.23
C LEU A 42 -26.55 -9.50 3.08
N GLU A 43 -26.43 -10.82 2.99
CA GLU A 43 -25.81 -11.48 1.84
C GLU A 43 -26.51 -11.09 0.54
N SER A 44 -25.70 -10.84 -0.49
CA SER A 44 -26.20 -10.42 -1.79
C SER A 44 -26.84 -11.59 -2.54
N ALA A 45 -27.92 -11.32 -3.27
CA ALA A 45 -28.59 -12.32 -4.09
C ALA A 45 -27.65 -12.86 -5.19
N PRO A 46 -27.81 -14.13 -5.61
CA PRO A 46 -26.93 -14.79 -6.59
C PRO A 46 -26.90 -14.15 -8.00
N GLY A 47 -27.73 -13.13 -8.27
CA GLY A 47 -27.72 -12.36 -9.51
C GLY A 47 -26.83 -11.11 -9.51
N LEU A 48 -26.15 -10.79 -8.41
CA LEU A 48 -25.22 -9.65 -8.36
C LEU A 48 -23.84 -10.08 -8.88
N GLY A 49 -23.38 -9.44 -9.95
CA GLY A 49 -22.03 -9.64 -10.49
C GLY A 49 -21.06 -8.54 -10.04
N MET A 50 -19.81 -8.90 -9.81
CA MET A 50 -18.71 -7.99 -9.49
C MET A 50 -17.57 -8.18 -10.51
N PHE A 51 -17.24 -7.13 -11.25
CA PHE A 51 -16.02 -7.09 -12.04
C PHE A 51 -14.84 -6.84 -11.13
N VAL A 52 -13.83 -7.69 -11.24
CA VAL A 52 -12.54 -7.54 -10.58
C VAL A 52 -11.50 -7.33 -11.67
N THR A 53 -10.83 -6.19 -11.63
CA THR A 53 -9.76 -5.82 -12.55
C THR A 53 -8.48 -5.58 -11.75
N VAL A 54 -7.37 -6.17 -12.20
CA VAL A 54 -6.05 -6.01 -11.60
C VAL A 54 -5.11 -5.43 -12.66
N THR A 55 -4.46 -4.33 -12.31
CA THR A 55 -3.53 -3.61 -13.17
C THR A 55 -2.14 -3.60 -12.54
N SER A 56 -1.12 -3.84 -13.36
CA SER A 56 0.29 -3.82 -12.97
C SER A 56 0.82 -2.38 -12.79
N PRO A 57 2.02 -2.20 -12.22
CA PRO A 57 2.66 -0.90 -12.10
C PRO A 57 2.94 -0.21 -13.45
N THR A 58 2.97 -0.97 -14.55
CA THR A 58 3.17 -0.46 -15.92
C THR A 58 1.86 -0.07 -16.60
N GLY A 59 0.72 -0.30 -15.96
CA GLY A 59 -0.62 -0.06 -16.53
C GLY A 59 -1.18 -1.23 -17.34
N GLU A 60 -0.50 -2.38 -17.36
CA GLU A 60 -0.99 -3.58 -18.03
C GLU A 60 -2.06 -4.29 -17.18
N VAL A 61 -3.17 -4.68 -17.80
CA VAL A 61 -4.24 -5.42 -17.12
C VAL A 61 -3.86 -6.89 -16.99
N LEU A 62 -3.53 -7.32 -15.78
CA LEU A 62 -3.15 -8.71 -15.46
C LEU A 62 -4.37 -9.63 -15.36
N LEU A 63 -5.49 -9.10 -14.87
CA LEU A 63 -6.73 -9.84 -14.70
C LEU A 63 -7.90 -8.89 -14.93
N SER A 64 -8.89 -9.30 -15.72
CA SER A 64 -10.20 -8.64 -15.74
C SER A 64 -11.27 -9.69 -15.94
N LYS A 65 -12.11 -9.89 -14.92
CA LYS A 65 -13.13 -10.95 -14.95
C LYS A 65 -14.35 -10.58 -14.13
N LEU A 66 -15.51 -11.02 -14.61
CA LEU A 66 -16.77 -10.96 -13.88
C LEU A 66 -16.91 -12.18 -12.97
N TYR A 67 -17.15 -11.90 -11.70
CA TYR A 67 -17.41 -12.89 -10.66
C TYR A 67 -18.82 -12.67 -10.06
N GLY A 68 -19.25 -13.60 -9.21
CA GLY A 68 -20.53 -13.51 -8.49
C GLY A 68 -20.50 -12.54 -7.30
N PRO A 69 -21.46 -12.65 -6.36
CA PRO A 69 -21.49 -11.84 -5.15
C PRO A 69 -20.37 -12.20 -4.14
N GLN A 70 -19.81 -13.38 -4.28
CA GLN A 70 -18.65 -13.87 -3.53
C GLN A 70 -17.74 -14.63 -4.49
N GLY A 71 -16.43 -14.49 -4.32
CA GLY A 71 -15.47 -15.12 -5.21
C GLY A 71 -14.04 -15.00 -4.73
N THR A 72 -13.21 -15.85 -5.33
CA THR A 72 -11.75 -15.84 -5.14
C THR A 72 -11.11 -15.52 -6.48
N PHE A 73 -10.25 -14.51 -6.50
CA PHE A 73 -9.42 -14.17 -7.63
C PHE A 73 -7.95 -14.44 -7.29
N SER A 74 -7.16 -14.76 -8.30
CA SER A 74 -5.71 -14.92 -8.14
C SER A 74 -4.99 -14.36 -9.35
N PHE A 75 -3.81 -13.80 -9.11
CA PHE A 75 -2.91 -13.31 -10.15
C PHE A 75 -1.46 -13.43 -9.67
N THR A 76 -0.51 -13.50 -10.60
CA THR A 76 0.92 -13.50 -10.29
C THR A 76 1.49 -12.16 -10.72
N SER A 77 2.22 -11.49 -9.82
CA SER A 77 2.95 -10.28 -10.16
C SER A 77 4.26 -10.63 -10.86
N TYR A 78 4.56 -9.99 -11.99
CA TYR A 78 5.85 -10.14 -12.70
C TYR A 78 6.84 -9.00 -12.40
N LEU A 79 6.34 -7.87 -11.89
CA LEU A 79 7.12 -6.66 -11.66
C LEU A 79 6.83 -6.14 -10.26
N SER A 80 7.88 -5.83 -9.50
CA SER A 80 7.71 -5.23 -8.17
C SER A 80 7.11 -3.83 -8.28
N GLY A 81 6.12 -3.53 -7.44
CA GLY A 81 5.56 -2.17 -7.30
C GLY A 81 4.07 -2.15 -7.01
N GLU A 82 3.48 -0.96 -7.22
CA GLU A 82 2.06 -0.68 -6.96
C GLU A 82 1.13 -1.36 -7.98
N HIS A 83 0.37 -2.34 -7.51
CA HIS A 83 -0.70 -2.98 -8.27
C HIS A 83 -2.04 -2.41 -7.85
N ILE A 84 -2.91 -2.18 -8.83
CA ILE A 84 -4.22 -1.59 -8.61
C ILE A 84 -5.29 -2.67 -8.77
N ILE A 85 -6.05 -2.93 -7.71
CA ILE A 85 -7.14 -3.92 -7.68
C ILE A 85 -8.46 -3.17 -7.58
N CYS A 86 -9.24 -3.19 -8.65
CA CYS A 86 -10.52 -2.49 -8.77
C CYS A 86 -11.71 -3.43 -8.72
N PHE A 87 -12.78 -2.98 -8.06
CA PHE A 87 -14.06 -3.66 -7.95
C PHE A 87 -15.16 -2.78 -8.52
N GLN A 88 -15.97 -3.33 -9.42
CA GLN A 88 -17.09 -2.63 -10.05
C GLN A 88 -18.33 -3.52 -10.16
N SER A 89 -19.49 -3.03 -9.73
CA SER A 89 -20.75 -3.77 -9.81
C SER A 89 -21.29 -3.84 -11.25
N ASN A 90 -21.69 -5.04 -11.71
CA ASN A 90 -22.34 -5.28 -13.00
C ASN A 90 -23.89 -5.18 -12.91
N SER A 91 -24.43 -4.48 -11.92
CA SER A 91 -25.88 -4.32 -11.82
C SER A 91 -26.40 -3.36 -12.90
N THR A 92 -27.16 -3.90 -13.85
CA THR A 92 -27.95 -3.13 -14.83
C THR A 92 -29.36 -2.83 -14.32
N ARG A 93 -29.81 -3.53 -13.27
CA ARG A 93 -31.11 -3.25 -12.65
C ARG A 93 -31.00 -1.91 -11.93
N PHE A 94 -31.58 -0.90 -12.56
CA PHE A 94 -32.01 0.35 -11.98
C PHE A 94 -32.88 0.05 -10.75
N ALA A 95 -32.25 -0.21 -9.60
CA ALA A 95 -32.95 -0.25 -8.34
C ALA A 95 -33.23 1.21 -7.98
N VAL A 96 -34.38 1.70 -8.46
CA VAL A 96 -34.98 3.02 -8.23
C VAL A 96 -35.28 3.29 -6.74
N THR A 97 -34.74 2.47 -5.85
CA THR A 97 -34.81 2.65 -4.41
C THR A 97 -33.48 3.22 -3.95
N ALA A 98 -33.44 4.55 -3.92
CA ALA A 98 -32.39 5.37 -3.32
C ALA A 98 -31.81 4.71 -2.05
N GLY A 99 -30.56 4.20 -2.13
CA GLY A 99 -29.83 3.71 -0.95
C GLY A 99 -29.14 2.35 -1.06
N SER A 100 -28.97 1.76 -2.25
CA SER A 100 -28.23 0.50 -2.43
C SER A 100 -26.72 0.67 -2.25
N LYS A 101 -26.30 0.81 -0.99
CA LYS A 101 -24.89 0.70 -0.58
C LYS A 101 -24.50 -0.77 -0.60
N LEU A 102 -23.43 -1.10 -1.31
CA LEU A 102 -22.80 -2.42 -1.25
C LEU A 102 -21.60 -2.33 -0.31
N ARG A 103 -21.46 -3.30 0.60
CA ARG A 103 -20.27 -3.47 1.44
C ARG A 103 -19.48 -4.65 0.89
N ILE A 104 -18.26 -4.38 0.42
CA ILE A 104 -17.32 -5.41 0.00
C ILE A 104 -16.40 -5.69 1.18
N HIS A 105 -16.29 -6.95 1.59
CA HIS A 105 -15.20 -7.41 2.44
C HIS A 105 -14.17 -8.09 1.56
N LEU A 106 -12.90 -7.76 1.77
CA LEU A 106 -11.78 -8.22 0.97
C LEU A 106 -10.68 -8.76 1.90
N ASP A 107 -10.23 -9.97 1.61
CA ASP A 107 -9.07 -10.63 2.23
C ASP A 107 -8.04 -10.93 1.13
N ILE A 108 -6.93 -10.20 1.11
CA ILE A 108 -5.80 -10.40 0.20
C ILE A 108 -4.68 -11.12 0.94
N ARG A 109 -4.18 -12.19 0.32
CA ARG A 109 -3.02 -12.97 0.77
C ARG A 109 -1.95 -12.91 -0.32
N VAL A 110 -0.70 -12.68 0.07
CA VAL A 110 0.46 -12.50 -0.81
C VAL A 110 1.53 -13.52 -0.43
N GLY A 111 2.07 -14.28 -1.39
CA GLY A 111 3.20 -15.20 -1.17
C GLY A 111 2.85 -16.69 -1.08
N GLU A 112 3.85 -17.53 -0.78
CA GLU A 112 3.80 -19.01 -0.91
C GLU A 112 3.07 -19.76 0.22
N HIS A 113 2.48 -19.07 1.20
CA HIS A 113 1.74 -19.70 2.32
C HIS A 113 0.34 -20.22 1.92
N PHE A 114 0.16 -20.66 0.67
CA PHE A 114 -1.08 -21.29 0.19
C PHE A 114 -1.02 -22.82 0.20
N LEU A 115 0.11 -23.42 0.60
CA LEU A 115 0.22 -24.87 0.77
C LEU A 115 -0.49 -25.33 2.04
N ASP A 116 -1.81 -25.40 1.92
CA ASP A 116 -2.60 -26.57 2.25
C ASP A 116 -2.47 -27.13 3.68
N GLU A 117 -3.19 -26.50 4.61
CA GLU A 117 -3.53 -27.08 5.93
C GLU A 117 -4.25 -28.44 5.81
N SER A 118 -4.79 -28.80 4.62
CA SER A 118 -5.38 -30.11 4.35
C SER A 118 -4.37 -31.17 3.90
N SER A 119 -3.18 -30.78 3.41
CA SER A 119 -2.09 -31.71 3.11
C SER A 119 -1.27 -32.11 4.34
N ILE A 120 -1.29 -31.29 5.39
CA ILE A 120 -0.59 -31.56 6.65
C ILE A 120 -1.31 -32.65 7.47
N GLN A 121 -2.64 -32.75 7.38
CA GLN A 121 -3.39 -33.85 8.02
C GLN A 121 -3.12 -35.24 7.41
N ALA A 122 -2.58 -35.32 6.20
CA ALA A 122 -2.27 -36.60 5.56
C ALA A 122 -0.82 -37.08 5.77
N LYS A 123 0.09 -36.22 6.27
CA LYS A 123 1.52 -36.53 6.48
C LYS A 123 1.90 -36.78 7.94
N ASP A 124 0.93 -36.84 8.84
CA ASP A 124 1.14 -36.83 10.29
C ASP A 124 1.51 -38.22 10.89
N LYS A 125 2.37 -38.97 10.22
CA LYS A 125 2.87 -40.26 10.76
C LYS A 125 4.36 -40.51 10.63
N VAL A 126 5.16 -39.52 10.23
CA VAL A 126 6.60 -39.69 10.25
C VAL A 126 7.26 -38.45 10.84
N ASN A 127 7.88 -38.65 12.00
CA ASN A 127 8.99 -37.86 12.56
C ASN A 127 8.65 -36.65 13.46
N GLU A 128 8.14 -36.95 14.66
CA GLU A 128 7.96 -36.04 15.82
C GLU A 128 9.22 -35.23 16.21
N VAL A 129 10.40 -35.60 15.71
CA VAL A 129 11.67 -34.90 15.97
C VAL A 129 12.03 -33.87 14.88
N ASN A 130 11.64 -34.07 13.62
CA ASN A 130 11.93 -33.11 12.53
C ASN A 130 11.02 -31.88 12.58
N VAL A 131 9.77 -32.05 13.04
CA VAL A 131 8.75 -30.98 13.09
C VAL A 131 9.18 -29.78 13.95
N ARG A 132 9.96 -30.01 15.00
CA ARG A 132 10.45 -28.90 15.86
C ARG A 132 11.60 -28.11 15.21
N LEU A 133 12.41 -28.75 14.36
CA LEU A 133 13.50 -28.10 13.63
C LEU A 133 12.97 -27.32 12.42
N GLU A 134 12.00 -27.88 11.69
CA GLU A 134 11.36 -27.23 10.55
C GLU A 134 10.58 -25.98 10.99
N HIS A 135 9.88 -26.06 12.13
CA HIS A 135 9.16 -24.93 12.69
C HIS A 135 10.07 -23.78 13.19
N LEU A 136 11.31 -24.08 13.59
CA LEU A 136 12.30 -23.04 13.92
C LEU A 136 12.93 -22.42 12.67
N ILE A 137 13.16 -23.22 11.63
CA ILE A 137 13.68 -22.75 10.34
C ILE A 137 12.67 -21.85 9.65
N GLU A 138 11.37 -22.19 9.67
CA GLU A 138 10.30 -21.33 9.14
C GLU A 138 10.17 -20.01 9.93
N GLN A 139 10.26 -20.06 11.27
CA GLN A 139 10.24 -18.84 12.08
C GLN A 139 11.46 -17.94 11.82
N ILE A 140 12.64 -18.52 11.59
CA ILE A 140 13.84 -17.75 11.23
C ILE A 140 13.68 -17.14 9.83
N HIS A 141 13.18 -17.90 8.85
CA HIS A 141 12.95 -17.37 7.50
C HIS A 141 11.94 -16.22 7.50
N HIS A 142 10.88 -16.31 8.30
CA HIS A 142 9.90 -15.23 8.45
C HIS A 142 10.55 -13.97 9.05
N VAL A 143 11.35 -14.12 10.12
CA VAL A 143 12.04 -12.99 10.76
C VAL A 143 13.12 -12.39 9.87
N THR A 144 13.88 -13.20 9.13
CA THR A 144 14.88 -12.68 8.18
C THR A 144 14.24 -11.89 7.05
N ARG A 145 13.07 -12.35 6.55
CA ARG A 145 12.36 -11.65 5.48
C ARG A 145 11.74 -10.32 5.96
N GLU A 146 11.23 -10.27 7.19
CA GLU A 146 10.81 -9.01 7.82
C GLU A 146 12.00 -8.06 8.07
N GLN A 147 13.15 -8.59 8.50
CA GLN A 147 14.36 -7.79 8.67
C GLN A 147 14.89 -7.22 7.36
N ASP A 148 14.86 -7.98 6.26
CA ASP A 148 15.29 -7.50 4.95
C ASP A 148 14.34 -6.41 4.39
N TYR A 149 13.03 -6.56 4.59
CA TYR A 149 12.04 -5.53 4.21
C TYR A 149 12.23 -4.22 4.98
N GLU A 150 12.46 -4.28 6.30
CA GLU A 150 12.76 -3.08 7.09
C GLU A 150 14.13 -2.48 6.72
N ARG A 151 15.10 -3.30 6.28
CA ARG A 151 16.42 -2.84 5.85
C ARG A 151 16.38 -2.08 4.52
N GLU A 152 15.63 -2.57 3.53
CA GLU A 152 15.45 -1.85 2.26
C GLU A 152 14.74 -0.50 2.48
N ARG A 153 13.76 -0.48 3.40
CA ARG A 153 13.07 0.74 3.79
C ARG A 153 13.99 1.72 4.52
N GLU A 154 14.83 1.23 5.44
CA GLU A 154 15.85 2.03 6.12
C GLU A 154 16.87 2.59 5.13
N GLU A 155 17.33 1.81 4.14
CA GLU A 155 18.25 2.28 3.11
C GLU A 155 17.66 3.39 2.25
N LYS A 156 16.37 3.28 1.89
CA LYS A 156 15.66 4.32 1.13
C LYS A 156 15.43 5.58 1.97
N PHE A 157 15.06 5.43 3.25
CA PHE A 157 14.94 6.54 4.19
C PHE A 157 16.30 7.22 4.47
N ARG A 158 17.38 6.45 4.59
CA ARG A 158 18.73 6.96 4.82
C ARG A 158 19.24 7.76 3.63
N LYS A 159 19.08 7.25 2.40
CA LYS A 159 19.42 8.01 1.18
C LYS A 159 18.65 9.32 1.06
N THR A 160 17.35 9.29 1.38
CA THR A 160 16.50 10.49 1.36
C THR A 160 16.91 11.50 2.46
N SER A 161 17.30 11.01 3.63
CA SER A 161 17.80 11.83 4.74
C SER A 161 19.14 12.49 4.41
N GLU A 162 20.07 11.77 3.77
CA GLU A 162 21.36 12.30 3.33
C GLU A 162 21.22 13.40 2.26
N GLU A 163 20.37 13.19 1.25
CA GLU A 163 20.11 14.19 0.19
C GLU A 163 19.43 15.45 0.73
N THR A 164 18.48 15.29 1.66
CA THR A 164 17.78 16.43 2.29
C THR A 164 18.72 17.22 3.20
N ASN A 165 19.56 16.53 3.97
CA ASN A 165 20.51 17.16 4.89
C ASN A 165 21.58 17.99 4.15
N SER A 166 22.12 17.46 3.04
CA SER A 166 23.14 18.16 2.25
C SER A 166 22.63 19.47 1.66
N ASN A 167 21.41 19.47 1.11
CA ASN A 167 20.82 20.66 0.50
C ASN A 167 20.57 21.77 1.53
N ILE A 168 20.03 21.42 2.71
CA ILE A 168 19.77 22.40 3.79
C ILE A 168 21.08 23.00 4.32
N LEU A 169 22.13 22.19 4.49
CA LEU A 169 23.46 22.66 4.92
C LEU A 169 24.05 23.66 3.92
N TRP A 170 23.90 23.43 2.62
CA TRP A 170 24.41 24.34 1.60
C TRP A 170 23.70 25.70 1.64
N TRP A 171 22.37 25.73 1.80
CA TRP A 171 21.60 26.96 2.00
C TRP A 171 22.01 27.70 3.28
N ALA A 172 22.27 26.98 4.37
CA ALA A 172 22.74 27.58 5.63
C ALA A 172 24.12 28.26 5.46
N ILE A 173 25.06 27.64 4.75
CA ILE A 173 26.38 28.22 4.46
C ILE A 173 26.25 29.52 3.65
N VAL A 174 25.43 29.50 2.59
CA VAL A 174 25.18 30.69 1.77
C VAL A 174 24.57 31.81 2.61
N GLN A 175 23.58 31.50 3.45
CA GLN A 175 22.95 32.49 4.33
C GLN A 175 23.96 33.11 5.32
N THR A 176 24.83 32.31 5.93
CA THR A 176 25.88 32.81 6.83
C THR A 176 26.86 33.73 6.10
N LEU A 177 27.28 33.40 4.88
CA LEU A 177 28.17 34.25 4.08
C LEU A 177 27.54 35.60 3.72
N ILE A 178 26.24 35.60 3.39
CA ILE A 178 25.49 36.84 3.11
C ILE A 178 25.45 37.72 4.36
N LEU A 179 25.13 37.16 5.53
CA LEU A 179 25.10 37.90 6.80
C LEU A 179 26.45 38.51 7.15
N ILE A 180 27.55 37.77 6.99
CA ILE A 180 28.91 38.28 7.20
C ILE A 180 29.22 39.44 6.25
N SER A 181 28.87 39.29 4.97
CA SER A 181 29.11 40.30 3.94
C SER A 181 28.36 41.60 4.24
N VAL A 182 27.08 41.50 4.63
CA VAL A 182 26.27 42.66 5.05
C VAL A 182 26.82 43.27 6.34
N GLY A 183 27.28 42.47 7.29
CA GLY A 183 27.89 42.97 8.53
C GLY A 183 29.16 43.80 8.27
N ILE A 184 30.06 43.33 7.41
CA ILE A 184 31.25 44.07 7.00
C ILE A 184 30.86 45.37 6.29
N TRP A 185 29.86 45.31 5.39
CA TRP A 185 29.35 46.48 4.71
C TRP A 185 28.76 47.52 5.68
N GLN A 186 27.96 47.08 6.65
CA GLN A 186 27.38 47.95 7.67
C GLN A 186 28.46 48.65 8.50
N ILE A 187 29.49 47.93 8.95
CA ILE A 187 30.60 48.52 9.72
C ILE A 187 31.36 49.54 8.87
N LYS A 188 31.64 49.22 7.60
CA LYS A 188 32.32 50.15 6.69
C LYS A 188 31.48 51.40 6.44
N SER A 189 30.19 51.24 6.15
CA SER A 189 29.27 52.36 5.91
C SER A 189 29.12 53.24 7.14
N LEU A 190 29.04 52.66 8.35
CA LEU A 190 29.01 53.42 9.60
C LEU A 190 30.33 54.18 9.81
N ARG A 191 31.48 53.54 9.55
CA ARG A 191 32.79 54.18 9.68
C ARG A 191 32.96 55.33 8.69
N ASP A 192 32.57 55.15 7.43
CA ASP A 192 32.61 56.18 6.40
C ASP A 192 31.64 57.34 6.73
N PHE A 193 30.46 57.04 7.28
CA PHE A 193 29.52 58.05 7.77
C PHE A 193 30.09 58.87 8.92
N PHE A 194 30.72 58.25 9.93
CA PHE A 194 31.35 58.97 11.05
C PHE A 194 32.63 59.73 10.64
N ILE A 195 33.36 59.28 9.61
CA ILE A 195 34.51 60.00 9.04
C ILE A 195 34.06 61.21 8.22
N SER A 196 33.01 61.07 7.40
CA SER A 196 32.40 62.17 6.64
C SER A 196 31.74 63.20 7.57
N LYS A 197 31.19 62.74 8.70
CA LYS A 197 30.59 63.57 9.74
C LYS A 197 31.56 63.83 10.88
N LYS A 198 32.88 63.95 10.61
CA LYS A 198 33.84 64.47 11.59
C LYS A 198 33.35 65.85 12.03
N LEU A 199 32.62 65.81 13.14
CA LEU A 199 32.24 66.90 14.00
C LEU A 199 33.51 67.68 14.34
N VAL A 200 33.42 69.01 14.19
CA VAL A 200 34.15 69.98 15.00
C VAL A 200 33.89 69.69 16.48
#